data_AF-A0A540MLA2-F1
#
_entry.id   AF-A0A540MLA2-F1
#
_cell.length_a   1.000
_cell.length_b   1.000
_cell.length_c   1.000
_cell.angle_alpha   90.00
_cell.angle_beta   90.00
_cell.angle_gamma   90.00
#
_symmetry.space_group_name_H-M   'P 1'
#
loop_
_entity.id
_entity.type
_entity.pdbx_description
1 polymer ?
#
loop_
_entity_poly.entity_id
_entity_poly.type
_entity_poly.pdbx_seq_one_letter_code
_entity_poly.pdbx_strand_id
1 'polypeptide(L)'
;MYLKKSLWSEGITPKPSSEYEPEQPSTALGDLVNSLTGQRVYREVVLALRSGLRDVRAEFSFLRVRGLLKFLRSVAESDSTINLFSQTQSLPELQVVPVLFRHSLNDSDDEIVRNLDHISGVEPLKITSPSTYSEVSLALRVLEGCCLLHPDSAVLAHQHKAIQVLNIAK
;
A
#
# COMPACT_ATOMS: atom_id res chain seq x y z
N MET A 1 -12.14 -4.14 -18.83
CA MET A 1 -13.01 -4.22 -17.63
C MET A 1 -13.02 -2.87 -16.95
N TYR A 2 -14.16 -2.16 -16.96
CA TYR A 2 -14.32 -0.94 -16.18
C TYR A 2 -14.51 -1.33 -14.71
N LEU A 3 -13.42 -1.33 -13.94
CA LEU A 3 -13.50 -1.49 -12.49
C LEU A 3 -14.23 -0.28 -11.93
N LYS A 4 -15.31 -0.53 -11.18
CA LYS A 4 -16.02 0.50 -10.41
C LYS A 4 -15.01 1.30 -9.60
N LYS A 5 -15.16 2.63 -9.56
CA LYS A 5 -14.29 3.48 -8.73
C LYS A 5 -14.36 3.00 -7.27
N SER A 6 -13.22 3.00 -6.60
CA SER A 6 -13.15 2.68 -5.18
C SER A 6 -14.01 3.64 -4.38
N LEU A 7 -14.65 3.13 -3.34
CA LEU A 7 -15.63 3.89 -2.56
C LEU A 7 -15.01 5.11 -1.86
N TRP A 8 -13.70 5.07 -1.61
CA TRP A 8 -12.93 6.17 -1.03
C TRP A 8 -12.40 7.19 -2.05
N SER A 9 -12.55 6.94 -3.35
CA SER A 9 -12.22 7.89 -4.43
C SER A 9 -13.36 8.89 -4.69
N GLU A 10 -14.57 8.52 -4.27
CA GLU A 10 -15.74 9.39 -4.25
C GLU A 10 -15.78 10.00 -2.85
N GLY A 11 -15.22 11.22 -2.71
CA GLY A 11 -15.17 11.92 -1.43
C GLY A 11 -16.51 11.84 -0.70
N ILE A 12 -16.47 11.59 0.61
CA ILE A 12 -17.64 11.40 1.48
C ILE A 12 -18.46 12.70 1.45
N THR A 13 -19.32 12.82 0.46
CA THR A 13 -20.22 13.96 0.26
C THR A 13 -21.64 13.40 0.36
N PRO A 14 -22.37 13.72 1.44
CA PRO A 14 -23.77 13.32 1.53
C PRO A 14 -24.52 14.01 0.40
N LYS A 15 -25.10 13.22 -0.49
CA LYS A 15 -25.92 13.70 -1.59
C LYS A 15 -27.17 14.35 -0.98
N PRO A 16 -27.45 15.66 -1.18
CA PRO A 16 -28.66 16.26 -0.67
C PRO A 16 -29.81 15.79 -1.56
N SER A 17 -30.64 14.89 -1.02
CA SER A 17 -31.95 14.59 -1.60
C SER A 17 -32.85 15.79 -1.30
N SER A 18 -33.39 16.40 -2.35
CA SER A 18 -34.30 17.53 -2.27
C SER A 18 -35.60 17.20 -1.52
N GLU A 19 -35.96 18.12 -0.62
CA GLU A 19 -37.31 18.53 -0.18
C GLU A 19 -38.25 17.45 0.37
N TYR A 20 -38.41 17.41 1.71
CA TYR A 20 -39.63 17.69 2.48
C TYR A 20 -39.28 17.70 4.00
N GLU A 21 -39.61 18.79 4.70
CA GLU A 21 -39.46 19.04 6.17
C GLU A 21 -40.66 18.49 6.97
N PRO A 22 -40.67 18.47 8.33
CA PRO A 22 -39.63 18.09 9.29
C PRO A 22 -40.16 17.13 10.38
N GLU A 23 -39.44 16.05 10.70
CA GLU A 23 -39.55 15.42 12.03
C GLU A 23 -38.15 15.01 12.50
N GLN A 24 -37.77 15.45 13.71
CA GLN A 24 -36.51 15.11 14.36
C GLN A 24 -36.58 13.68 14.94
N PRO A 25 -36.00 12.71 14.22
CA PRO A 25 -35.07 11.76 14.83
C PRO A 25 -33.79 11.57 13.98
N SER A 26 -33.47 12.51 13.09
CA SER A 26 -32.55 12.32 11.96
C SER A 26 -31.06 12.40 12.28
N THR A 27 -30.63 13.12 13.33
CA THR A 27 -29.20 13.31 13.64
C THR A 27 -28.51 12.03 14.07
N ALA A 28 -29.10 11.27 15.00
CA ALA A 28 -28.52 10.03 15.50
C ALA A 28 -28.42 8.94 14.41
N LEU A 29 -29.40 8.87 13.51
CA LEU A 29 -29.37 7.97 12.35
C LEU A 29 -28.32 8.41 11.33
N GLY A 30 -28.20 9.71 11.06
CA GLY A 30 -27.16 10.27 10.21
C GLY A 30 -25.75 9.96 10.72
N ASP A 31 -25.51 10.15 12.01
CA ASP A 31 -24.23 9.85 12.66
C ASP A 31 -23.90 8.35 12.61
N LEU A 32 -24.89 7.49 12.83
CA LEU A 32 -24.71 6.04 12.70
C LEU A 32 -24.35 5.65 11.26
N VAL A 33 -25.03 6.20 10.25
CA VAL A 33 -24.74 5.94 8.84
C VAL A 33 -23.34 6.43 8.46
N ASN A 34 -22.94 7.61 8.95
CA ASN A 34 -21.59 8.13 8.73
C ASN A 34 -20.52 7.26 9.39
N SER A 35 -20.76 6.80 10.61
CA SER A 35 -19.85 5.88 11.33
C SER A 35 -19.71 4.54 10.59
N LEU A 36 -20.81 3.94 10.15
CA LEU A 36 -20.80 2.69 9.39
C LEU A 36 -20.10 2.86 8.03
N THR A 37 -20.32 4.00 7.38
CA THR A 37 -19.65 4.34 6.11
C THR A 37 -18.15 4.49 6.33
N GLY A 38 -17.72 5.20 7.37
CA GLY A 38 -16.31 5.32 7.76
C GLY A 38 -15.67 3.96 8.05
N GLN A 39 -16.35 3.09 8.80
CA GLN A 39 -15.87 1.74 9.08
C GLN A 39 -15.76 0.88 7.82
N ARG A 40 -16.71 1.02 6.88
CA ARG A 40 -16.66 0.36 5.59
C ARG A 40 -15.45 0.83 4.79
N VAL A 41 -15.25 2.14 4.66
CA VAL A 41 -14.11 2.72 3.94
C VAL A 41 -12.79 2.24 4.54
N TYR A 42 -12.66 2.26 5.87
CA TYR A 42 -11.48 1.72 6.56
C TYR A 42 -11.20 0.26 6.17
N ARG A 43 -12.21 -0.60 6.25
CA ARG A 43 -12.07 -2.02 5.89
C ARG A 43 -11.63 -2.19 4.44
N GLU A 44 -12.23 -1.44 3.51
CA GLU A 44 -11.88 -1.56 2.10
C GLU A 44 -10.45 -1.04 1.81
N VAL A 45 -10.02 0.05 2.44
CA VAL A 45 -8.64 0.57 2.36
C VAL A 45 -7.64 -0.45 2.90
N VAL A 46 -7.92 -1.03 4.08
CA VAL A 46 -7.07 -2.09 4.66
C VAL A 46 -7.00 -3.32 3.75
N LEU A 47 -8.11 -3.74 3.17
CA LEU A 47 -8.15 -4.89 2.24
C LEU A 47 -7.37 -4.60 0.95
N ALA A 48 -7.53 -3.42 0.37
CA ALA A 48 -6.80 -3.00 -0.82
C ALA A 48 -5.29 -2.94 -0.54
N LEU A 49 -4.90 -2.37 0.61
CA LEU A 49 -3.50 -2.33 1.04
C LEU A 49 -2.94 -3.73 1.27
N ARG A 50 -3.65 -4.61 1.98
CA ARG A 50 -3.24 -6.02 2.18
C ARG A 50 -3.07 -6.77 0.87
N SER A 51 -3.97 -6.54 -0.09
CA SER A 51 -3.85 -7.13 -1.43
C SER A 51 -2.60 -6.60 -2.14
N GLY A 52 -2.39 -5.28 -2.14
CA GLY A 52 -1.20 -4.68 -2.75
C GLY A 52 0.10 -5.18 -2.11
N LEU A 53 0.17 -5.31 -0.79
CA LEU A 53 1.33 -5.86 -0.09
C LEU A 53 1.55 -7.34 -0.37
N ARG A 54 0.47 -8.12 -0.53
CA ARG A 54 0.55 -9.52 -0.96
C ARG A 54 1.13 -9.62 -2.37
N ASP A 55 0.70 -8.73 -3.27
CA ASP A 55 1.22 -8.68 -4.64
C ASP A 55 2.71 -8.30 -4.64
N VAL A 56 3.14 -7.33 -3.81
CA VAL A 56 4.58 -6.99 -3.64
C VAL A 56 5.39 -8.20 -3.18
N ARG A 57 4.83 -9.01 -2.27
CA ARG A 57 5.47 -10.24 -1.75
C ARG A 57 5.45 -11.40 -2.74
N ALA A 58 4.73 -11.29 -3.85
CA ALA A 58 4.63 -12.35 -4.83
C ALA A 58 5.97 -12.54 -5.55
N GLU A 59 6.32 -13.80 -5.81
CA GLU A 59 7.58 -14.20 -6.44
C GLU A 59 7.65 -13.81 -7.93
N PHE A 60 6.50 -13.47 -8.52
CA PHE A 60 6.37 -13.09 -9.92
C PHE A 60 6.42 -11.59 -10.11
N SER A 61 7.38 -11.16 -10.94
CA SER A 61 7.72 -9.78 -11.26
C SER A 61 6.54 -8.91 -11.74
N PHE A 62 5.64 -9.45 -12.56
CA PHE A 62 4.60 -8.67 -13.26
C PHE A 62 3.48 -8.09 -12.38
N LEU A 63 3.28 -8.59 -11.16
CA LEU A 63 2.18 -8.16 -10.27
C LEU A 63 2.61 -7.18 -9.18
N ARG A 64 3.92 -7.07 -8.89
CA ARG A 64 4.38 -6.63 -7.57
C ARG A 64 3.93 -5.24 -7.15
N VAL A 65 3.93 -4.24 -8.05
CA VAL A 65 3.90 -2.84 -7.59
C VAL A 65 2.80 -1.97 -8.23
N ARG A 66 2.23 -2.40 -9.36
CA ARG A 66 1.24 -1.58 -10.10
C ARG A 66 -0.04 -1.32 -9.29
N GLY A 67 -0.53 -2.33 -8.58
CA GLY A 67 -1.74 -2.21 -7.74
C GLY A 67 -1.55 -1.19 -6.61
N LEU A 68 -0.40 -1.24 -5.95
CA LEU A 68 -0.08 -0.39 -4.81
C LEU A 68 0.12 1.09 -5.23
N LEU A 69 0.74 1.35 -6.38
CA LEU A 69 0.85 2.71 -6.93
C LEU A 69 -0.53 3.31 -7.25
N LYS A 70 -1.43 2.52 -7.84
CA LYS A 70 -2.81 2.97 -8.13
C LYS A 70 -3.58 3.24 -6.84
N PHE A 71 -3.42 2.38 -5.83
CA PHE A 71 -3.99 2.57 -4.51
C PHE A 71 -3.52 3.88 -3.87
N LEU A 72 -2.21 4.12 -3.79
CA LEU A 72 -1.65 5.35 -3.21
C LEU A 72 -2.14 6.60 -3.94
N ARG A 73 -2.21 6.57 -5.27
CA ARG A 73 -2.76 7.68 -6.05
C ARG A 73 -4.19 8.02 -5.64
N SER A 74 -5.02 7.01 -5.43
CA SER A 74 -6.41 7.25 -5.01
C SER A 74 -6.52 7.69 -3.55
N VAL A 75 -5.68 7.14 -2.67
CA VAL A 75 -5.61 7.59 -1.27
C VAL A 75 -5.21 9.06 -1.16
N ALA A 76 -4.32 9.52 -2.05
CA ALA A 76 -3.88 10.91 -2.10
C ALA A 76 -4.95 11.90 -2.59
N GLU A 77 -6.14 11.44 -2.99
CA GLU A 77 -7.22 12.31 -3.49
C GLU A 77 -7.96 13.06 -2.37
N SER A 78 -7.84 12.64 -1.09
CA SER A 78 -8.50 13.33 0.03
C SER A 78 -7.74 13.24 1.36
N ASP A 79 -7.79 14.29 2.18
CA ASP A 79 -7.14 14.30 3.50
C ASP A 79 -7.66 13.21 4.43
N SER A 80 -8.96 12.88 4.32
CA SER A 80 -9.58 11.82 5.12
C SER A 80 -8.96 10.45 4.84
N THR A 81 -8.68 10.15 3.58
CA THR A 81 -8.05 8.90 3.15
C THR A 81 -6.55 8.88 3.41
N ILE A 82 -5.89 10.04 3.34
CA ILE A 82 -4.48 10.20 3.76
C ILE A 82 -4.34 9.88 5.25
N ASN A 83 -5.21 10.45 6.11
CA ASN A 83 -5.22 10.15 7.54
C ASN A 83 -5.49 8.67 7.82
N LEU A 84 -6.41 8.06 7.07
CA LEU A 84 -6.70 6.64 7.18
C LEU A 84 -5.48 5.78 6.81
N PHE A 85 -4.80 6.12 5.70
CA PHE A 85 -3.57 5.46 5.29
C PHE A 85 -2.48 5.61 6.35
N SER A 86 -2.27 6.82 6.88
CA SER A 86 -1.34 7.10 7.98
C SER A 86 -1.61 6.17 9.18
N GLN A 87 -2.87 6.03 9.61
CA GLN A 87 -3.25 5.09 10.67
C GLN A 87 -2.88 3.64 10.32
N THR A 88 -3.10 3.20 9.07
CA THR A 88 -2.68 1.86 8.65
C THR A 88 -1.17 1.65 8.70
N GLN A 89 -0.35 2.69 8.50
CA GLN A 89 1.12 2.58 8.54
C GLN A 89 1.68 2.44 9.97
N SER A 90 0.86 2.67 11.00
CA SER A 90 1.22 2.33 12.38
C SER A 90 1.16 0.83 12.69
N LEU A 91 0.49 0.05 11.84
CA LEU A 91 0.35 -1.40 11.99
C LEU A 91 1.49 -2.12 11.27
N PRO A 92 2.37 -2.87 11.96
CA PRO A 92 3.55 -3.49 11.35
C PRO A 92 3.26 -4.36 10.14
N GLU A 93 2.13 -5.08 10.12
CA GLU A 93 1.76 -5.96 9.02
C GLU A 93 1.28 -5.23 7.76
N LEU A 94 0.95 -3.93 7.88
CA LEU A 94 0.45 -3.06 6.82
C LEU A 94 1.48 -2.00 6.38
N GLN A 95 2.67 -1.98 6.99
CA GLN A 95 3.73 -1.05 6.60
C GLN A 95 4.21 -1.33 5.18
N VAL A 96 4.16 -0.29 4.34
CA VAL A 96 4.54 -0.38 2.93
C VAL A 96 6.06 -0.41 2.78
N VAL A 97 6.76 0.52 3.46
CA VAL A 97 8.19 0.75 3.26
C VAL A 97 9.03 -0.52 3.51
N PRO A 98 8.92 -1.23 4.66
CA PRO A 98 9.74 -2.41 4.90
C PRO A 98 9.47 -3.55 3.89
N VAL A 99 8.21 -3.67 3.43
CA VAL A 99 7.82 -4.69 2.45
C VAL A 99 8.40 -4.38 1.07
N LEU A 100 8.37 -3.12 0.63
CA LEU A 100 9.01 -2.70 -0.63
C LEU A 100 10.51 -2.93 -0.61
N PHE A 101 11.19 -2.60 0.49
CA PHE A 101 12.61 -2.86 0.60
C PHE A 101 12.91 -4.35 0.47
N ARG A 102 12.26 -5.18 1.30
CA ARG A 102 12.53 -6.62 1.30
C ARG A 102 12.29 -7.31 -0.04
N HIS A 103 11.25 -6.92 -0.79
CA HIS A 103 10.80 -7.69 -1.96
C HIS A 103 10.96 -6.98 -3.31
N SER A 104 11.38 -5.72 -3.32
CA SER A 104 11.49 -4.94 -4.56
C SER A 104 12.71 -4.03 -4.67
N LEU A 105 13.35 -3.63 -3.56
CA LEU A 105 14.48 -2.69 -3.58
C LEU A 105 15.76 -3.23 -2.94
N ASN A 106 15.72 -4.40 -2.30
CA ASN A 106 16.90 -5.04 -1.73
C ASN A 106 17.55 -5.92 -2.80
N ASP A 107 18.73 -5.51 -3.26
CA ASP A 107 19.60 -6.29 -4.15
C ASP A 107 20.44 -7.31 -3.37
N SER A 108 19.88 -7.94 -2.32
CA SER A 108 20.64 -8.94 -1.58
C SER A 108 20.90 -10.15 -2.48
N ASP A 109 22.13 -10.21 -3.01
CA ASP A 109 22.80 -11.34 -3.64
C ASP A 109 22.71 -12.65 -2.83
N ASP A 110 22.26 -12.58 -1.58
CA ASP A 110 22.22 -13.66 -0.59
C ASP A 110 21.25 -14.81 -0.94
N GLU A 111 20.34 -14.64 -1.91
CA GLU A 111 19.43 -15.70 -2.39
C GLU A 111 19.82 -16.30 -3.75
N ILE A 112 20.88 -15.81 -4.40
CA ILE A 112 21.39 -16.44 -5.63
C ILE A 112 22.25 -17.63 -5.21
N VAL A 113 21.69 -18.83 -5.34
CA VAL A 113 22.36 -20.11 -5.06
C VAL A 113 23.74 -20.15 -5.74
N ARG A 114 24.80 -19.86 -4.99
CA ARG A 114 26.19 -19.89 -5.48
C ARG A 114 26.85 -21.27 -5.33
N ASN A 115 26.25 -22.20 -4.59
CA ASN A 115 26.81 -23.53 -4.45
C ASN A 115 25.71 -24.58 -4.14
N LEU A 116 25.69 -25.67 -4.91
CA LEU A 116 24.71 -26.74 -4.85
C LEU A 116 25.33 -28.05 -4.31
N ASP A 117 26.51 -28.01 -3.68
CA ASP A 117 27.30 -29.22 -3.37
C ASP A 117 26.89 -29.91 -2.05
N HIS A 118 25.83 -29.45 -1.36
CA HIS A 118 25.43 -29.93 -0.02
C HIS A 118 23.95 -30.29 0.12
N ILE A 119 23.31 -30.80 -0.94
CA ILE A 119 21.86 -31.13 -0.95
C ILE A 119 21.57 -32.43 -0.17
N SER A 120 21.57 -32.36 1.15
CA SER A 120 20.81 -33.29 1.99
C SER A 120 20.42 -32.62 3.30
N GLY A 121 19.13 -32.27 3.41
CA GLY A 121 18.49 -31.85 4.67
C GLY A 121 18.16 -30.36 4.81
N VAL A 122 18.42 -29.52 3.80
CA VAL A 122 18.15 -28.07 3.88
C VAL A 122 16.78 -27.75 3.29
N GLU A 123 15.98 -26.95 4.02
CA GLU A 123 14.71 -26.40 3.56
C GLU A 123 14.92 -25.66 2.22
N PRO A 124 14.08 -25.90 1.19
CA PRO A 124 14.30 -25.29 -0.12
C PRO A 124 14.37 -23.77 0.01
N LEU A 125 15.54 -23.22 -0.36
CA LEU A 125 15.77 -21.79 -0.38
C LEU A 125 14.71 -21.13 -1.25
N LYS A 126 14.08 -20.07 -0.75
CA LYS A 126 13.00 -19.38 -1.45
C LYS A 126 13.60 -18.63 -2.64
N ILE A 127 13.51 -19.20 -3.84
CA ILE A 127 14.04 -18.58 -5.05
C ILE A 127 13.12 -17.42 -5.43
N THR A 128 13.48 -16.21 -5.04
CA THR A 128 12.79 -15.01 -5.52
C THR A 128 13.46 -14.50 -6.79
N SER A 129 12.66 -14.19 -7.81
CA SER A 129 13.20 -13.58 -9.03
C SER A 129 13.63 -12.14 -8.72
N PRO A 130 14.84 -11.70 -9.13
CA PRO A 130 15.28 -10.33 -8.92
C PRO A 130 14.29 -9.36 -9.58
N SER A 131 14.13 -8.18 -8.98
CA SER A 131 13.22 -7.16 -9.52
C SER A 131 13.72 -6.62 -10.85
N THR A 132 12.81 -6.46 -11.81
CA THR A 132 13.16 -5.80 -13.08
C THR A 132 13.35 -4.29 -12.86
N TYR A 133 14.09 -3.61 -13.75
CA TYR A 133 14.24 -2.14 -13.69
C TYR A 133 12.89 -1.40 -13.66
N SER A 134 11.89 -1.93 -14.35
CA SER A 134 10.53 -1.37 -14.36
C SER A 134 9.83 -1.51 -13.00
N GLU A 135 10.04 -2.62 -12.30
CA GLU A 135 9.52 -2.86 -10.95
C GLU A 135 10.22 -1.98 -9.92
N VAL A 136 11.55 -1.86 -10.01
CA VAL A 136 12.33 -0.96 -9.16
C VAL A 136 11.85 0.48 -9.34
N SER A 137 11.68 0.95 -10.58
CA SER A 137 11.14 2.29 -10.86
C SER A 137 9.74 2.49 -10.27
N LEU A 138 8.86 1.49 -10.35
CA LEU A 138 7.54 1.56 -9.73
C LEU A 138 7.64 1.56 -8.19
N ALA A 139 8.50 0.73 -7.60
CA ALA A 139 8.70 0.62 -6.17
C ALA A 139 9.24 1.92 -5.58
N LEU A 140 10.16 2.59 -6.27
CA LEU A 140 10.67 3.90 -5.90
C LEU A 140 9.57 4.98 -5.94
N ARG A 141 8.67 4.95 -6.92
CA ARG A 141 7.51 5.88 -6.96
C ARG A 141 6.52 5.62 -5.82
N VAL A 142 6.27 4.35 -5.49
CA VAL A 142 5.42 4.00 -4.34
C VAL A 142 6.08 4.47 -3.04
N LEU A 143 7.40 4.25 -2.90
CA LEU A 143 8.18 4.71 -1.75
C LEU A 143 8.11 6.24 -1.58
N GLU A 144 8.32 6.99 -2.66
CA GLU A 144 8.18 8.45 -2.68
C GLU A 144 6.79 8.87 -2.22
N GLY A 145 5.74 8.28 -2.79
CA GLY A 145 4.35 8.53 -2.37
C GLY A 145 4.13 8.25 -0.89
N CYS A 146 4.64 7.15 -0.36
CA CYS A 146 4.53 6.84 1.07
C CYS A 146 5.23 7.89 1.96
N CYS A 147 6.40 8.39 1.55
CA CYS A 147 7.14 9.42 2.28
C CYS A 147 6.43 10.77 2.26
N LEU A 148 5.72 11.10 1.17
CA LEU A 148 4.91 12.31 1.06
C LEU A 148 3.63 12.24 1.91
N LEU A 149 3.01 11.06 2.00
CA LEU A 149 1.75 10.88 2.71
C LEU A 149 1.90 10.62 4.22
N HIS A 150 3.06 10.16 4.68
CA HIS A 150 3.28 9.76 6.07
C HIS A 150 4.74 9.97 6.51
N PRO A 151 5.02 10.88 7.46
CA PRO A 151 6.38 11.24 7.88
C PRO A 151 7.24 10.06 8.35
N ASP A 152 6.68 9.12 9.13
CA ASP A 152 7.47 7.98 9.62
C ASP A 152 7.85 7.02 8.49
N SER A 153 7.15 7.04 7.36
CA SER A 153 7.58 6.32 6.15
C SER A 153 8.92 6.84 5.65
N ALA A 154 9.17 8.16 5.73
CA ALA A 154 10.45 8.75 5.35
C ALA A 154 11.57 8.33 6.32
N VAL A 155 11.27 8.27 7.62
CA VAL A 155 12.19 7.77 8.64
C VAL A 155 12.55 6.30 8.37
N LEU A 156 11.56 5.45 8.12
CA LEU A 156 11.77 4.05 7.76
C LEU A 156 12.59 3.92 6.47
N ALA A 157 12.30 4.72 5.45
CA ALA A 157 13.06 4.72 4.19
C ALA A 157 14.54 5.04 4.44
N HIS A 158 14.83 6.04 5.27
CA HIS A 158 16.19 6.35 5.69
C HIS A 158 16.87 5.19 6.44
N GLN A 159 16.15 4.54 7.38
CA GLN A 159 16.68 3.38 8.12
C GLN A 159 17.04 2.21 7.19
N HIS A 160 16.27 2.02 6.13
CA HIS A 160 16.54 1.04 5.08
C HIS A 160 17.59 1.50 4.05
N LYS A 161 18.28 2.63 4.28
CA LYS A 161 19.30 3.21 3.38
C LYS A 161 18.78 3.50 1.96
N ALA A 162 17.50 3.85 1.82
CA ALA A 162 16.87 4.22 0.54
C ALA A 162 17.69 5.23 -0.29
N ILE A 163 18.33 6.19 0.38
CA ILE A 163 19.13 7.24 -0.26
C ILE A 163 20.34 6.65 -1.01
N GLN A 164 20.91 5.55 -0.52
CA GLN A 164 22.03 4.89 -1.21
C GLN A 164 21.57 4.19 -2.49
N VAL A 165 20.38 3.60 -2.49
CA VAL A 165 19.77 2.94 -3.65
C VAL A 165 19.47 3.93 -4.78
N LEU A 166 19.00 5.14 -4.45
CA LEU A 166 18.72 6.21 -5.43
C LEU A 166 19.98 6.76 -6.12
N ASN A 167 21.14 6.71 -5.46
CA ASN A 167 22.41 7.16 -6.03
C ASN A 167 23.06 6.14 -6.99
N ILE A 168 22.64 4.86 -6.92
CA ILE A 168 23.14 3.79 -7.80
C ILE A 168 22.30 3.69 -9.07
N ALA A 169 21.03 4.11 -9.03
CA ALA A 169 20.08 4.05 -10.15
C ALA A 169 20.07 5.32 -11.04
N LYS A 170 21.02 6.24 -10.87
CA LYS A 170 21.20 7.46 -11.68
C LYS A 170 22.33 7.28 -12.67
#